data_AF-A0A2M4BRG8-F1
#
_entry.id   AF-A0A2M4BRG8-F1
#
_cell.length_a   1.000
_cell.length_b   1.000
_cell.length_c   1.000
_cell.angle_alpha   90.00
_cell.angle_beta   90.00
_cell.angle_gamma   90.00
#
_symmetry.space_group_name_H-M   'P 1'
#
loop_
_entity.id
_entity.type
_entity.pdbx_description
1 polymer ?
#
loop_
_entity_poly.entity_id
_entity_poly.type
_entity_poly.pdbx_seq_one_letter_code
_entity_poly.pdbx_strand_id
1 'polypeptide(L)'
;MDAKHFSYKITALILLGTFLLYIVYTFSLLFNVDQQTGQIKSKAFNNAIPTEVSPILGIKVPQINILGSIVRIVPLTGDSTLTAEDEPISNAIHLNMNARQVAPKYRFLRQQGLRPSRHLPDALIIGVKKSGTRALLEFIRLHPGVRAAGCEVHFFDRHYNKGLAWYRQHMPPTIEGQITMEKTPSYFITREAPRRVYQMNPSTKLLVVVRDPVTRAISDYTQAKSKKHDMKRFEELAFTNGSAGGVVDTSWGPVKIGVYSKYLEHWLELFPVSQLLFISGERLVADPAMEIARVQDFLGLKRVVDEKYFYFNSTKGFPCLLKSEERSSPHCLGKTKGRNHPHIDESAIDRLRKFYRPFNQKFYHLTGINFGWP
;
A
#
# COMPACT_ATOMS: atom_id res chain seq x y z
N MET A 1 34.78 -64.58 10.59
CA MET A 1 33.58 -63.75 10.75
C MET A 1 33.86 -62.76 11.87
N ASP A 2 33.92 -61.46 11.56
CA ASP A 2 34.51 -60.48 12.48
C ASP A 2 33.52 -59.94 13.52
N ALA A 3 33.90 -60.06 14.80
CA ALA A 3 33.13 -59.53 15.93
C ALA A 3 32.82 -58.03 15.81
N LYS A 4 33.69 -57.25 15.16
CA LYS A 4 33.47 -55.83 14.86
C LYS A 4 32.20 -55.59 14.03
N HIS A 5 31.90 -56.46 13.06
CA HIS A 5 30.73 -56.31 12.18
C HIS A 5 29.43 -56.74 12.88
N PHE A 6 29.51 -57.63 13.88
CA PHE A 6 28.37 -57.97 14.75
C PHE A 6 28.05 -56.81 15.70
N SER A 7 29.07 -56.20 16.33
CA SER A 7 28.93 -55.04 17.22
C SER A 7 28.21 -53.87 16.54
N TYR A 8 28.63 -53.47 15.33
CA TYR A 8 27.97 -52.38 14.59
C TYR A 8 26.48 -52.61 14.32
N LYS A 9 26.06 -53.87 14.07
CA LYS A 9 24.64 -54.20 13.86
C LYS A 9 23.82 -54.08 15.15
N ILE A 10 24.39 -54.47 16.29
CA ILE A 10 23.76 -54.30 17.61
C ILE A 10 23.60 -52.81 17.94
N THR A 11 24.65 -52.00 17.78
CA THR A 11 24.57 -50.55 18.04
C THR A 11 23.53 -49.86 17.16
N ALA A 12 23.44 -50.24 15.88
CA ALA A 12 22.42 -49.72 14.96
C ALA A 12 20.99 -50.11 15.38
N LEU A 13 20.77 -51.36 15.81
CA LEU A 13 19.47 -51.83 16.33
C LEU A 13 19.04 -51.09 17.61
N ILE A 14 19.98 -50.86 18.54
CA ILE A 14 19.72 -50.10 19.77
C ILE A 14 19.34 -48.66 19.45
N LEU A 15 20.09 -47.98 18.56
CA LEU A 15 19.79 -46.61 18.12
C LEU A 15 18.43 -46.50 17.42
N LEU A 16 18.08 -47.48 16.58
CA LEU A 16 16.76 -47.50 15.92
C LEU A 16 15.62 -47.69 16.93
N GLY A 17 15.81 -48.57 17.93
CA GLY A 17 14.86 -48.80 19.01
C GLY A 17 14.64 -47.57 19.90
N THR A 18 15.70 -46.87 20.30
CA THR A 18 15.58 -45.65 21.11
C THR A 18 14.94 -44.50 20.32
N PHE A 19 15.21 -44.39 19.02
CA PHE A 19 14.56 -43.40 18.15
C PHE A 19 13.05 -43.66 17.99
N LEU A 20 12.65 -44.93 17.82
CA LEU A 20 11.23 -45.31 17.76
C LEU A 20 10.51 -45.05 19.10
N LEU A 21 11.14 -45.36 20.23
CA LEU A 21 10.61 -45.04 21.57
C LEU A 21 10.42 -43.52 21.76
N TYR A 22 11.36 -42.70 21.28
CA TYR A 22 11.25 -41.24 21.33
C TYR A 22 10.10 -40.71 20.46
N ILE A 23 9.88 -41.28 19.27
CA ILE A 23 8.74 -40.95 18.41
C ILE A 23 7.41 -41.31 19.10
N VAL A 24 7.30 -42.51 19.69
CA VAL A 24 6.08 -42.92 20.42
C VAL A 24 5.82 -41.99 21.60
N TYR A 25 6.84 -41.71 22.43
CA TYR A 25 6.71 -40.83 23.60
C TYR A 25 6.30 -39.39 23.23
N THR A 26 6.86 -38.83 22.14
CA THR A 26 6.48 -37.49 21.66
C THR A 26 5.09 -37.45 21.05
N PHE A 27 4.64 -38.53 20.37
CA PHE A 27 3.24 -38.66 19.94
C PHE A 27 2.26 -38.75 21.12
N SER A 28 2.58 -39.56 22.15
CA SER A 28 1.76 -39.65 23.36
C SER A 28 1.64 -38.31 24.08
N LEU A 29 2.72 -37.53 24.16
CA LEU A 29 2.70 -36.17 24.73
C LEU A 29 1.80 -35.22 23.93
N LEU A 30 1.87 -35.24 22.59
CA LEU A 30 1.01 -34.41 21.73
C LEU A 30 -0.48 -34.73 21.93
N PHE A 31 -0.86 -36.02 21.96
CA PHE A 31 -2.25 -36.42 22.17
C PHE A 31 -2.77 -36.11 23.59
N ASN A 32 -1.90 -36.10 24.61
CA ASN A 32 -2.33 -35.80 25.99
C ASN A 32 -2.60 -34.30 26.22
N VAL A 33 -1.93 -33.42 25.45
CA VAL A 33 -2.17 -31.97 25.50
C VAL A 33 -3.56 -31.61 24.93
N ASP A 34 -4.00 -32.29 23.87
CA ASP A 34 -5.26 -31.97 23.18
C ASP A 34 -6.53 -32.36 23.98
N GLN A 35 -6.42 -33.23 24.99
CA GLN A 35 -7.57 -33.58 25.84
C GLN A 35 -7.84 -32.58 26.98
N GLN A 36 -6.87 -31.75 27.38
CA GLN A 36 -7.06 -30.83 28.51
C GLN A 36 -7.63 -29.45 28.12
N THR A 37 -7.65 -29.10 26.84
CA THR A 37 -8.14 -27.80 26.34
C THR A 37 -9.66 -27.75 26.10
N GLY A 38 -10.34 -28.91 26.05
CA GLY A 38 -11.73 -29.04 25.60
C GLY A 38 -12.85 -28.76 26.61
N GLN A 39 -12.57 -28.39 27.87
CA GLN A 39 -13.59 -28.39 28.95
C GLN A 39 -13.83 -27.06 29.71
N ILE A 40 -13.53 -25.88 29.13
CA ILE A 40 -13.84 -24.59 29.82
C ILE A 40 -14.56 -23.56 28.92
N LYS A 41 -15.89 -23.72 28.77
CA LYS A 41 -16.93 -22.65 28.90
C LYS A 41 -18.31 -23.13 28.41
N SER A 42 -19.13 -23.65 29.33
CA SER A 42 -20.58 -23.80 29.13
C SER A 42 -21.31 -23.83 30.48
N LYS A 43 -21.96 -22.72 30.85
CA LYS A 43 -23.14 -22.61 31.74
C LYS A 43 -23.51 -21.14 31.99
N ALA A 44 -24.80 -20.94 32.31
CA ALA A 44 -25.49 -19.69 32.62
C ALA A 44 -25.61 -18.67 31.45
N PHE A 45 -26.76 -18.05 31.19
CA PHE A 45 -28.07 -18.08 31.87
C PHE A 45 -29.22 -18.52 30.94
N ASN A 46 -30.21 -19.23 31.49
CA ASN A 46 -31.49 -19.47 30.82
C ASN A 46 -32.46 -18.31 31.09
N ASN A 47 -33.41 -18.08 30.17
CA ASN A 47 -34.83 -17.97 30.49
C ASN A 47 -35.68 -18.24 29.24
N ALA A 48 -36.82 -18.89 29.43
CA ALA A 48 -37.84 -19.21 28.41
C ALA A 48 -39.05 -18.24 28.59
N ILE A 49 -40.22 -18.29 27.93
CA ILE A 49 -40.96 -19.39 27.26
C ILE A 49 -41.69 -18.88 25.97
N PRO A 50 -42.74 -19.51 25.36
CA PRO A 50 -42.74 -19.84 23.92
C PRO A 50 -43.70 -18.94 23.08
N THR A 51 -44.01 -19.20 21.80
CA THR A 51 -44.94 -20.26 21.30
C THR A 51 -44.60 -20.78 19.88
N GLU A 52 -45.15 -21.95 19.53
CA GLU A 52 -44.98 -22.63 18.23
C GLU A 52 -46.07 -22.26 17.20
N VAL A 53 -45.71 -22.19 15.91
CA VAL A 53 -46.51 -22.74 14.78
C VAL A 53 -45.54 -23.13 13.63
N SER A 54 -45.85 -24.19 12.88
CA SER A 54 -45.18 -24.63 11.63
C SER A 54 -46.10 -25.61 10.87
N PRO A 55 -45.81 -26.05 9.61
CA PRO A 55 -44.73 -25.66 8.67
C PRO A 55 -45.27 -24.65 7.60
N ILE A 56 -45.01 -24.56 6.27
CA ILE A 56 -44.41 -25.37 5.17
C ILE A 56 -43.66 -24.47 4.15
N LEU A 57 -42.73 -25.08 3.39
CA LEU A 57 -41.96 -24.64 2.19
C LEU A 57 -42.06 -23.19 1.67
N GLY A 58 -40.87 -22.58 1.49
CA GLY A 58 -40.66 -21.42 0.60
C GLY A 58 -39.21 -20.90 0.66
N ILE A 59 -38.36 -21.26 -0.31
CA ILE A 59 -36.91 -20.94 -0.27
C ILE A 59 -36.70 -19.42 -0.31
N LYS A 60 -35.94 -18.88 0.66
CA LYS A 60 -35.49 -17.48 0.70
C LYS A 60 -33.97 -17.38 0.80
N VAL A 61 -33.44 -16.37 0.10
CA VAL A 61 -32.02 -15.98 0.11
C VAL A 61 -31.62 -15.50 1.51
N PRO A 62 -30.44 -15.87 2.04
CA PRO A 62 -30.00 -15.44 3.37
C PRO A 62 -29.80 -13.92 3.44
N GLN A 63 -30.50 -13.27 4.37
CA GLN A 63 -30.24 -11.87 4.73
C GLN A 63 -29.09 -11.78 5.74
N ILE A 64 -28.20 -10.81 5.55
CA ILE A 64 -27.14 -10.45 6.50
C ILE A 64 -27.66 -9.29 7.35
N ASN A 65 -27.83 -9.52 8.66
CA ASN A 65 -28.21 -8.46 9.59
C ASN A 65 -27.04 -7.48 9.81
N ILE A 66 -27.17 -6.26 9.30
CA ILE A 66 -26.21 -5.18 9.54
C ILE A 66 -26.58 -4.45 10.84
N LEU A 67 -25.77 -4.63 11.88
CA LEU A 67 -25.89 -3.88 13.12
C LEU A 67 -25.39 -2.42 12.94
N GLY A 68 -26.33 -1.48 12.85
CA GLY A 68 -26.18 -0.14 13.43
C GLY A 68 -25.24 0.87 12.76
N SER A 69 -24.95 0.79 11.46
CA SER A 69 -24.16 1.83 10.76
C SER A 69 -25.03 2.96 10.19
N ILE A 70 -25.20 4.06 10.94
CA ILE A 70 -25.89 5.28 10.47
C ILE A 70 -24.97 6.08 9.54
N VAL A 71 -24.79 5.59 8.31
CA VAL A 71 -24.13 6.35 7.24
C VAL A 71 -25.12 7.40 6.71
N ARG A 72 -24.87 8.68 6.99
CA ARG A 72 -25.67 9.78 6.41
C ARG A 72 -25.42 9.88 4.91
N ILE A 73 -26.31 9.28 4.12
CA ILE A 73 -26.44 9.57 2.69
C ILE A 73 -26.96 11.00 2.56
N VAL A 74 -26.21 11.88 1.90
CA VAL A 74 -26.62 13.25 1.59
C VAL A 74 -26.75 13.38 0.07
N PRO A 75 -27.97 13.55 -0.49
CA PRO A 75 -28.14 13.92 -1.88
C PRO A 75 -27.72 15.38 -2.08
N LEU A 76 -27.02 15.66 -3.17
CA LEU A 76 -26.73 17.03 -3.62
C LEU A 76 -27.40 17.23 -4.98
N THR A 77 -28.50 17.97 -4.97
CA THR A 77 -29.09 18.58 -6.17
C THR A 77 -28.25 19.78 -6.62
N GLY A 78 -28.41 20.21 -7.88
CA GLY A 78 -27.65 21.33 -8.46
C GLY A 78 -28.09 22.71 -7.94
N ASP A 79 -27.81 23.81 -8.63
CA ASP A 79 -27.09 23.98 -9.92
C ASP A 79 -26.55 25.42 -10.01
N SER A 80 -25.49 25.65 -10.80
CA SER A 80 -25.16 26.98 -11.35
C SER A 80 -24.01 26.92 -12.37
N THR A 81 -24.32 27.31 -13.60
CA THR A 81 -23.34 27.68 -14.63
C THR A 81 -22.79 29.10 -14.39
N LEU A 82 -21.57 29.36 -14.85
CA LEU A 82 -21.10 30.66 -15.36
C LEU A 82 -19.79 30.47 -16.15
N THR A 83 -19.42 31.41 -17.02
CA THR A 83 -18.57 31.18 -18.20
C THR A 83 -17.46 32.21 -18.41
N ALA A 84 -16.25 31.72 -18.75
CA ALA A 84 -15.18 32.38 -19.52
C ALA A 84 -14.60 33.72 -18.93
N GLU A 85 -13.54 34.39 -19.44
CA GLU A 85 -12.59 34.23 -20.57
C GLU A 85 -11.11 34.39 -20.07
N ASP A 86 -10.10 34.31 -20.95
CA ASP A 86 -8.63 34.27 -20.66
C ASP A 86 -7.87 35.50 -21.29
N GLU A 87 -6.55 35.78 -21.21
CA GLU A 87 -5.35 34.98 -20.82
C GLU A 87 -4.13 35.77 -20.24
N PRO A 88 -3.53 36.82 -20.86
CA PRO A 88 -2.10 36.72 -21.18
C PRO A 88 -1.04 37.33 -20.23
N ILE A 89 0.19 36.88 -20.49
CA ILE A 89 1.42 37.01 -19.68
C ILE A 89 2.27 38.25 -20.08
N SER A 90 3.02 38.83 -19.13
CA SER A 90 4.19 39.68 -19.45
C SER A 90 5.36 39.56 -18.46
N ASN A 91 6.55 39.87 -18.96
CA ASN A 91 7.88 39.42 -18.56
C ASN A 91 8.54 40.09 -17.32
N ALA A 92 9.08 39.24 -16.45
CA ALA A 92 10.50 39.14 -16.04
C ALA A 92 11.20 40.16 -15.09
N ILE A 93 12.23 39.60 -14.41
CA ILE A 93 13.37 40.19 -13.67
C ILE A 93 13.09 41.21 -12.54
N HIS A 94 13.11 40.75 -11.27
CA HIS A 94 14.19 41.11 -10.33
C HIS A 94 14.20 40.26 -9.05
N LEU A 95 15.38 40.16 -8.41
CA LEU A 95 15.56 39.47 -7.12
C LEU A 95 14.98 40.28 -5.96
N ASN A 96 13.86 39.84 -5.38
CA ASN A 96 13.46 40.25 -4.03
C ASN A 96 12.59 39.19 -3.33
N MET A 97 12.92 38.79 -2.10
CA MET A 97 12.19 37.78 -1.33
C MET A 97 10.91 38.34 -0.68
N ASN A 98 9.99 38.83 -1.50
CA ASN A 98 8.73 39.39 -1.05
C ASN A 98 7.89 38.36 -0.27
N ALA A 99 7.46 38.72 0.95
CA ALA A 99 6.81 37.81 1.91
C ALA A 99 5.37 37.35 1.54
N ARG A 100 4.97 37.48 0.27
CA ARG A 100 3.61 37.20 -0.23
C ARG A 100 3.34 35.73 -0.58
N GLN A 101 4.37 34.86 -0.62
CA GLN A 101 4.20 33.39 -0.80
C GLN A 101 4.28 32.59 0.51
N VAL A 102 4.25 33.23 1.67
CA VAL A 102 4.08 32.55 2.97
C VAL A 102 2.61 32.13 3.09
N ALA A 103 2.29 30.89 2.70
CA ALA A 103 0.93 30.35 2.78
C ALA A 103 0.32 30.57 4.18
N PRO A 104 -0.95 31.01 4.32
CA PRO A 104 -1.47 31.64 5.55
C PRO A 104 -1.20 30.88 6.86
N LYS A 105 -1.25 29.54 6.83
CA LYS A 105 -0.91 28.65 7.96
C LYS A 105 0.44 28.94 8.62
N TYR A 106 1.47 29.34 7.86
CA TYR A 106 2.79 29.64 8.42
C TYR A 106 2.86 31.03 9.08
N ARG A 107 1.90 31.93 8.81
CA ARG A 107 1.79 33.25 9.47
C ARG A 107 1.37 33.08 10.93
N PHE A 108 0.37 32.22 11.17
CA PHE A 108 -0.11 31.83 12.49
C PHE A 108 0.99 31.16 13.34
N LEU A 109 1.71 30.19 12.77
CA LEU A 109 2.81 29.51 13.48
C LEU A 109 3.91 30.50 13.93
N ARG A 110 4.26 31.50 13.10
CA ARG A 110 5.22 32.55 13.48
C ARG A 110 4.71 33.47 14.59
N GLN A 111 3.40 33.70 14.69
CA GLN A 111 2.79 34.46 15.80
C GLN A 111 2.88 33.70 17.14
N GLN A 112 3.04 32.37 17.10
CA GLN A 112 3.30 31.52 18.26
C GLN A 112 4.81 31.33 18.56
N GLY A 113 5.69 32.17 17.98
CA GLY A 113 7.15 32.10 18.18
C GLY A 113 7.86 30.96 17.42
N LEU A 114 7.11 30.00 16.88
CA LEU A 114 7.65 28.87 16.12
C LEU A 114 8.34 29.37 14.83
N ARG A 115 9.46 28.73 14.46
CA ARG A 115 10.27 29.09 13.28
C ARG A 115 10.25 27.96 12.24
N PRO A 116 9.25 27.91 11.33
CA PRO A 116 9.20 26.88 10.31
C PRO A 116 10.45 26.84 9.41
N SER A 117 11.04 25.65 9.28
CA SER A 117 12.33 25.39 8.63
C SER A 117 12.18 24.23 7.63
N ARG A 118 12.99 24.19 6.55
CA ARG A 118 12.95 23.08 5.57
C ARG A 118 13.99 22.02 5.94
N HIS A 119 13.52 20.82 6.25
CA HIS A 119 14.36 19.66 6.58
C HIS A 119 14.47 18.69 5.39
N LEU A 120 15.33 17.68 5.49
CA LEU A 120 15.28 16.53 4.58
C LEU A 120 14.15 15.58 5.02
N PRO A 121 13.59 14.75 4.12
CA PRO A 121 12.45 13.90 4.48
C PRO A 121 12.86 12.75 5.41
N ASP A 122 12.20 12.66 6.56
CA ASP A 122 12.36 11.58 7.53
C ASP A 122 11.77 10.26 7.02
N ALA A 123 10.74 10.36 6.16
CA ALA A 123 10.06 9.21 5.56
C ALA A 123 9.72 9.41 4.06
N LEU A 124 9.83 8.33 3.29
CA LEU A 124 9.68 8.32 1.83
C LEU A 124 8.63 7.31 1.37
N ILE A 125 7.64 7.75 0.57
CA ILE A 125 6.78 6.82 -0.18
C ILE A 125 7.47 6.48 -1.52
N ILE A 126 8.35 5.49 -1.46
CA ILE A 126 9.26 5.10 -2.56
C ILE A 126 8.58 4.35 -3.71
N GLY A 127 7.39 3.77 -3.47
CA GLY A 127 6.73 2.92 -4.47
C GLY A 127 5.33 2.47 -4.08
N VAL A 128 4.63 1.73 -4.94
CA VAL A 128 5.00 1.41 -6.33
C VAL A 128 4.14 2.23 -7.32
N LYS A 129 4.70 2.50 -8.50
CA LYS A 129 3.97 3.13 -9.62
C LYS A 129 2.63 2.41 -9.85
N LYS A 130 1.54 3.19 -9.89
CA LYS A 130 0.12 2.79 -10.03
C LYS A 130 -0.59 2.17 -8.82
N SER A 131 0.10 1.81 -7.73
CA SER A 131 -0.51 1.05 -6.64
C SER A 131 -1.39 1.84 -5.66
N GLY A 132 -1.45 3.17 -5.74
CA GLY A 132 -2.26 4.01 -4.84
C GLY A 132 -1.49 5.09 -4.10
N THR A 133 -0.18 5.21 -4.28
CA THR A 133 0.72 6.13 -3.53
C THR A 133 0.22 7.57 -3.35
N ARG A 134 -0.46 8.18 -4.34
CA ARG A 134 -1.04 9.53 -4.19
C ARG A 134 -2.19 9.57 -3.18
N ALA A 135 -3.00 8.52 -3.08
CA ALA A 135 -4.05 8.41 -2.05
C ALA A 135 -3.40 8.39 -0.66
N LEU A 136 -2.43 7.48 -0.43
CA LEU A 136 -1.68 7.41 0.82
C LEU A 136 -1.12 8.79 1.24
N LEU A 137 -0.51 9.53 0.30
CA LEU A 137 0.04 10.85 0.61
C LEU A 137 -1.02 11.89 0.99
N GLU A 138 -2.12 12.03 0.24
CA GLU A 138 -3.16 12.99 0.61
C GLU A 138 -3.89 12.59 1.89
N PHE A 139 -3.97 11.28 2.19
CA PHE A 139 -4.58 10.77 3.41
C PHE A 139 -3.70 11.04 4.64
N ILE A 140 -2.39 10.77 4.58
CA ILE A 140 -1.50 11.00 5.73
C ILE A 140 -1.23 12.51 5.97
N ARG A 141 -1.37 13.37 4.95
CA ARG A 141 -1.36 14.84 5.08
C ARG A 141 -2.52 15.40 5.93
N LEU A 142 -3.52 14.59 6.29
CA LEU A 142 -4.57 14.97 7.25
C LEU A 142 -4.06 14.98 8.71
N HIS A 143 -2.93 14.32 8.98
CA HIS A 143 -2.33 14.29 10.31
C HIS A 143 -1.59 15.61 10.59
N PRO A 144 -1.87 16.33 11.70
CA PRO A 144 -1.26 17.64 11.98
C PRO A 144 0.26 17.59 12.18
N GLY A 145 0.78 16.42 12.57
CA GLY A 145 2.21 16.12 12.67
C GLY A 145 2.90 15.78 11.34
N VAL A 146 2.26 15.94 10.18
CA VAL A 146 2.82 15.56 8.87
C VAL A 146 2.82 16.73 7.89
N ARG A 147 3.98 16.94 7.24
CA ARG A 147 4.18 17.90 6.16
C ARG A 147 4.78 17.16 4.97
N ALA A 148 4.21 17.32 3.77
CA ALA A 148 4.73 16.64 2.58
C ALA A 148 4.91 17.53 1.35
N ALA A 149 5.86 17.16 0.49
CA ALA A 149 6.00 17.74 -0.84
C ALA A 149 4.80 17.36 -1.73
N GLY A 150 4.18 18.35 -2.37
CA GLY A 150 2.98 18.15 -3.20
C GLY A 150 3.27 17.45 -4.54
N CYS A 151 4.48 17.62 -5.08
CA CYS A 151 4.95 17.01 -6.33
C CYS A 151 5.74 15.71 -6.08
N GLU A 152 5.94 14.92 -7.14
CA GLU A 152 6.90 13.81 -7.16
C GLU A 152 8.27 14.42 -7.45
N VAL A 153 9.20 14.39 -6.48
CA VAL A 153 10.40 15.27 -6.48
C VAL A 153 11.52 14.75 -7.39
N HIS A 154 11.54 13.44 -7.67
CA HIS A 154 12.48 12.81 -8.60
C HIS A 154 13.97 13.06 -8.29
N PHE A 155 14.32 13.18 -7.01
CA PHE A 155 15.69 13.38 -6.57
C PHE A 155 16.53 12.11 -6.75
N PHE A 156 16.17 11.02 -6.07
CA PHE A 156 16.98 9.80 -6.05
C PHE A 156 17.01 9.02 -7.38
N ASP A 157 16.15 9.35 -8.36
CA ASP A 157 16.16 8.78 -9.71
C ASP A 157 16.67 9.75 -10.81
N ARG A 158 16.30 11.03 -10.82
CA ARG A 158 16.63 11.96 -11.94
C ARG A 158 17.46 13.19 -11.58
N HIS A 159 17.49 13.61 -10.33
CA HIS A 159 18.03 14.92 -9.94
C HIS A 159 19.08 14.86 -8.82
N TYR A 160 19.62 13.67 -8.55
CA TYR A 160 20.61 13.43 -7.49
C TYR A 160 21.86 14.30 -7.63
N ASN A 161 22.28 14.60 -8.87
CA ASN A 161 23.41 15.47 -9.18
C ASN A 161 23.21 16.94 -8.76
N LYS A 162 21.99 17.36 -8.40
CA LYS A 162 21.72 18.70 -7.83
C LYS A 162 22.00 18.80 -6.33
N GLY A 163 22.30 17.66 -5.67
CA GLY A 163 22.69 17.59 -4.27
C GLY A 163 21.57 17.81 -3.25
N LEU A 164 21.86 17.48 -1.99
CA LEU A 164 20.88 17.53 -0.88
C LEU A 164 20.37 18.94 -0.59
N ALA A 165 21.14 19.99 -0.91
CA ALA A 165 20.70 21.38 -0.76
C ALA A 165 19.50 21.69 -1.67
N TRP A 166 19.54 21.27 -2.94
CA TRP A 166 18.42 21.38 -3.88
C TRP A 166 17.23 20.53 -3.43
N TYR A 167 17.47 19.30 -2.95
CA TYR A 167 16.41 18.42 -2.47
C TYR A 167 15.64 19.02 -1.27
N ARG A 168 16.38 19.55 -0.27
CA ARG A 168 15.83 20.24 0.90
C ARG A 168 14.97 21.46 0.54
N GLN A 169 15.29 22.17 -0.55
CA GLN A 169 14.46 23.30 -1.02
C GLN A 169 13.07 22.86 -1.50
N HIS A 170 12.90 21.60 -1.93
CA HIS A 170 11.61 21.05 -2.39
C HIS A 170 10.74 20.54 -1.23
N MET A 171 11.32 20.26 -0.07
CA MET A 171 10.55 19.88 1.12
C MET A 171 9.77 21.08 1.69
N PRO A 172 8.53 20.91 2.17
CA PRO A 172 7.80 21.98 2.84
C PRO A 172 8.51 22.38 4.14
N PRO A 173 8.37 23.64 4.60
CA PRO A 173 8.83 23.99 5.93
C PRO A 173 7.95 23.32 7.00
N THR A 174 8.59 22.81 8.05
CA THR A 174 8.02 22.09 9.18
C THR A 174 8.36 22.80 10.49
N ILE A 175 7.64 22.47 11.56
CA ILE A 175 8.01 22.82 12.95
C ILE A 175 8.51 21.56 13.69
N GLU A 176 9.03 21.75 14.89
CA GLU A 176 9.42 20.64 15.78
C GLU A 176 8.26 19.65 15.99
N GLY A 177 8.57 18.36 16.06
CA GLY A 177 7.59 17.28 16.13
C GLY A 177 6.82 16.96 14.84
N GLN A 178 7.04 17.69 13.74
CA GLN A 178 6.46 17.37 12.43
C GLN A 178 7.39 16.54 11.54
N ILE A 179 6.85 15.46 10.99
CA ILE A 179 7.51 14.59 10.01
C ILE A 179 7.45 15.23 8.61
N THR A 180 8.60 15.26 7.94
CA THR A 180 8.79 15.69 6.56
C THR A 180 8.72 14.49 5.61
N MET A 181 7.87 14.54 4.58
CA MET A 181 7.69 13.44 3.62
C MET A 181 7.72 13.86 2.15
N GLU A 182 8.06 12.92 1.28
CA GLU A 182 7.78 12.99 -0.17
C GLU A 182 7.33 11.65 -0.74
N LYS A 183 7.02 11.62 -2.05
CA LYS A 183 6.39 10.49 -2.73
C LYS A 183 6.80 10.40 -4.20
N THR A 184 7.85 9.65 -4.51
CA THR A 184 8.30 9.41 -5.89
C THR A 184 8.27 7.91 -6.21
N PRO A 185 7.22 7.40 -6.90
CA PRO A 185 6.96 5.96 -7.02
C PRO A 185 7.88 5.18 -7.95
N SER A 186 8.86 5.86 -8.57
CA SER A 186 9.95 5.24 -9.34
C SER A 186 11.14 4.83 -8.48
N TYR A 187 11.33 5.41 -7.29
CA TYR A 187 12.49 5.08 -6.44
C TYR A 187 12.59 3.58 -6.17
N PHE A 188 11.47 2.91 -5.86
CA PHE A 188 11.43 1.47 -5.60
C PHE A 188 12.08 0.61 -6.70
N ILE A 189 12.01 1.05 -7.97
CA ILE A 189 12.56 0.33 -9.13
C ILE A 189 13.90 0.88 -9.64
N THR A 190 14.39 1.99 -9.08
CA THR A 190 15.67 2.62 -9.45
C THR A 190 16.81 1.94 -8.69
N ARG A 191 17.72 1.30 -9.43
CA ARG A 191 18.82 0.50 -8.86
C ARG A 191 19.69 1.27 -7.86
N GLU A 192 19.92 2.55 -8.11
CA GLU A 192 20.78 3.40 -7.28
C GLU A 192 20.05 4.00 -6.07
N ALA A 193 18.71 3.99 -6.06
CA ALA A 193 17.93 4.69 -5.04
C ALA A 193 18.13 4.16 -3.62
N PRO A 194 18.20 2.84 -3.34
CA PRO A 194 18.51 2.33 -2.00
C PRO A 194 19.79 2.94 -1.42
N ARG A 195 20.90 2.86 -2.18
CA ARG A 195 22.19 3.42 -1.77
C ARG A 195 22.15 4.92 -1.58
N ARG A 196 21.46 5.66 -2.47
CA ARG A 196 21.35 7.12 -2.39
C ARG A 196 20.50 7.60 -1.20
N VAL A 197 19.45 6.86 -0.83
CA VAL A 197 18.66 7.14 0.38
C VAL A 197 19.49 6.83 1.63
N TYR A 198 20.16 5.67 1.66
CA TYR A 198 21.02 5.28 2.79
C TYR A 198 22.16 6.28 3.03
N GLN A 199 22.76 6.82 1.95
CA GLN A 199 23.75 7.90 1.99
C GLN A 199 23.19 9.25 2.48
N MET A 200 21.88 9.48 2.39
CA MET A 200 21.25 10.67 2.98
C MET A 200 21.00 10.47 4.48
N ASN A 201 20.37 9.35 4.84
CA ASN A 201 20.05 8.98 6.22
C ASN A 201 19.74 7.47 6.31
N PRO A 202 20.59 6.65 6.95
CA PRO A 202 20.31 5.23 7.18
C PRO A 202 19.00 4.96 7.94
N SER A 203 18.57 5.90 8.80
CA SER A 203 17.37 5.78 9.63
C SER A 203 16.07 6.21 8.95
N THR A 204 16.09 6.59 7.67
CA THR A 204 14.87 6.97 6.93
C THR A 204 13.84 5.82 6.93
N LYS A 205 12.57 6.17 7.16
CA LYS A 205 11.44 5.22 7.08
C LYS A 205 10.90 5.14 5.66
N LEU A 206 10.64 3.93 5.18
CA LEU A 206 10.26 3.66 3.79
C LEU A 206 8.83 3.11 3.73
N LEU A 207 8.02 3.63 2.80
CA LEU A 207 6.64 3.22 2.61
C LEU A 207 6.43 2.72 1.17
N VAL A 208 5.93 1.49 1.04
CA VAL A 208 5.70 0.82 -0.23
C VAL A 208 4.22 0.45 -0.33
N VAL A 209 3.47 1.20 -1.14
CA VAL A 209 2.11 0.80 -1.54
C VAL A 209 2.22 -0.24 -2.65
N VAL A 210 1.81 -1.46 -2.38
CA VAL A 210 1.75 -2.56 -3.36
C VAL A 210 0.32 -2.76 -3.85
N ARG A 211 0.16 -3.52 -4.93
CA ARG A 211 -1.13 -3.85 -5.56
C ARG A 211 -0.95 -5.16 -6.31
N ASP A 212 -2.01 -5.93 -6.57
CA ASP A 212 -1.98 -7.05 -7.51
C ASP A 212 -1.23 -6.64 -8.80
N PRO A 213 -0.11 -7.29 -9.13
CA PRO A 213 0.78 -6.85 -10.20
C PRO A 213 0.11 -6.91 -11.59
N VAL A 214 -0.93 -7.72 -11.78
CA VAL A 214 -1.72 -7.77 -13.01
C VAL A 214 -2.55 -6.50 -13.15
N THR A 215 -3.44 -6.20 -12.19
CA THR A 215 -4.24 -4.96 -12.27
C THR A 215 -3.38 -3.68 -12.14
N ARG A 216 -2.21 -3.76 -11.50
CA ARG A 216 -1.18 -2.71 -11.50
C ARG A 216 -0.60 -2.47 -12.90
N ALA A 217 -0.27 -3.53 -13.65
CA ALA A 217 0.20 -3.44 -15.03
C ALA A 217 -0.87 -2.87 -15.98
N ILE A 218 -2.11 -3.36 -15.88
CA ILE A 218 -3.26 -2.86 -16.66
C ILE A 218 -3.49 -1.37 -16.37
N SER A 219 -3.41 -0.94 -15.11
CA SER A 219 -3.54 0.48 -14.75
C SER A 219 -2.39 1.33 -15.30
N ASP A 220 -1.20 0.76 -15.49
CA ASP A 220 -0.04 1.42 -16.08
C ASP A 220 -0.24 1.65 -17.58
N TYR A 221 -0.60 0.58 -18.31
CA TYR A 221 -1.05 0.61 -19.71
C TYR A 221 -2.15 1.66 -19.91
N THR A 222 -3.19 1.65 -19.07
CA THR A 222 -4.33 2.59 -19.14
C THR A 222 -3.89 4.06 -19.03
N GLN A 223 -2.81 4.35 -18.27
CA GLN A 223 -2.27 5.72 -18.16
C GLN A 223 -1.36 6.11 -19.33
N ALA A 224 -0.71 5.16 -19.99
CA ALA A 224 0.01 5.41 -21.23
C ALA A 224 -0.95 5.58 -22.42
N LYS A 225 -2.01 4.75 -22.50
CA LYS A 225 -3.06 4.87 -23.52
C LYS A 225 -3.86 6.17 -23.39
N SER A 226 -4.10 6.67 -22.18
CA SER A 226 -4.65 8.04 -21.96
C SER A 226 -3.64 9.18 -22.25
N LYS A 227 -2.61 8.93 -23.07
CA LYS A 227 -1.60 9.89 -23.54
C LYS A 227 -1.12 9.61 -24.99
N LYS A 228 -1.20 8.37 -25.48
CA LYS A 228 -0.93 7.99 -26.87
C LYS A 228 -2.18 7.32 -27.45
N HIS A 229 -2.84 8.00 -28.39
CA HIS A 229 -4.10 7.52 -29.00
C HIS A 229 -3.87 6.27 -29.86
N ASP A 230 -2.91 6.33 -30.78
CA ASP A 230 -2.36 5.14 -31.43
C ASP A 230 -1.53 4.35 -30.40
N MET A 231 -2.16 3.42 -29.70
CA MET A 231 -1.46 2.52 -28.78
C MET A 231 -2.06 1.12 -28.89
N LYS A 232 -1.20 0.21 -29.37
CA LYS A 232 -1.35 -1.26 -29.42
C LYS A 232 -2.13 -1.80 -28.22
N ARG A 233 -2.83 -2.92 -28.43
CA ARG A 233 -3.52 -3.68 -27.39
C ARG A 233 -2.60 -4.00 -26.19
N PHE A 234 -3.20 -4.34 -25.05
CA PHE A 234 -2.43 -4.70 -23.86
C PHE A 234 -1.66 -6.01 -24.11
N GLU A 235 -2.31 -6.96 -24.77
CA GLU A 235 -1.79 -8.29 -25.10
C GLU A 235 -0.62 -8.18 -26.10
N GLU A 236 -0.73 -7.30 -27.09
CA GLU A 236 0.35 -6.96 -28.05
C GLU A 236 1.64 -6.44 -27.39
N LEU A 237 1.57 -5.96 -26.15
CA LEU A 237 2.70 -5.42 -25.40
C LEU A 237 3.09 -6.29 -24.19
N ALA A 238 2.17 -7.14 -23.70
CA ALA A 238 2.40 -8.03 -22.57
C ALA A 238 3.07 -9.35 -22.98
N PHE A 239 3.03 -9.73 -24.26
CA PHE A 239 3.59 -10.98 -24.77
C PHE A 239 4.50 -10.72 -25.99
N THR A 240 5.65 -11.38 -26.04
CA THR A 240 6.69 -11.17 -27.09
C THR A 240 6.21 -11.50 -28.50
N ASN A 241 5.28 -12.44 -28.62
CA ASN A 241 4.58 -12.84 -29.84
C ASN A 241 3.14 -12.29 -29.92
N GLY A 242 2.85 -11.20 -29.22
CA GLY A 242 1.67 -10.34 -29.40
C GLY A 242 0.30 -10.88 -29.00
N SER A 243 0.23 -12.13 -28.52
CA SER A 243 -1.01 -12.87 -28.25
C SER A 243 -0.99 -13.52 -26.88
N ALA A 244 -2.17 -13.70 -26.26
CA ALA A 244 -2.34 -14.20 -24.88
C ALA A 244 -1.73 -15.59 -24.58
N GLY A 245 -1.60 -16.45 -25.60
CA GLY A 245 -0.90 -17.74 -25.49
C GLY A 245 0.63 -17.63 -25.40
N GLY A 246 1.18 -16.43 -25.60
CA GLY A 246 2.60 -16.15 -25.78
C GLY A 246 3.47 -16.17 -24.53
N VAL A 247 4.77 -15.88 -24.74
CA VAL A 247 5.73 -15.69 -23.64
C VAL A 247 5.59 -14.26 -23.11
N VAL A 248 5.45 -14.11 -21.79
CA VAL A 248 5.32 -12.79 -21.14
C VAL A 248 6.58 -11.94 -21.37
N ASP A 249 6.41 -10.73 -21.91
CA ASP A 249 7.52 -9.81 -22.12
C ASP A 249 7.94 -9.16 -20.80
N THR A 250 9.01 -9.69 -20.21
CA THR A 250 9.62 -9.15 -18.98
C THR A 250 10.46 -7.89 -19.20
N SER A 251 10.70 -7.48 -20.44
CA SER A 251 11.34 -6.21 -20.78
C SER A 251 10.35 -5.05 -20.67
N TRP A 252 9.08 -5.26 -21.03
CA TRP A 252 8.03 -4.24 -21.02
C TRP A 252 7.79 -3.69 -19.62
N GLY A 253 7.95 -2.38 -19.45
CA GLY A 253 7.92 -1.70 -18.15
C GLY A 253 6.70 -2.04 -17.28
N PRO A 254 5.46 -2.03 -17.80
CA PRO A 254 4.27 -2.43 -17.07
C PRO A 254 4.31 -3.87 -16.50
N VAL A 255 4.94 -4.83 -17.17
CA VAL A 255 5.17 -6.18 -16.61
C VAL A 255 6.34 -6.16 -15.62
N LYS A 256 7.49 -5.62 -16.07
CA LYS A 256 8.74 -5.59 -15.32
C LYS A 256 8.59 -5.03 -13.89
N ILE A 257 7.82 -3.96 -13.73
CA ILE A 257 7.55 -3.28 -12.45
C ILE A 257 6.72 -4.14 -11.47
N GLY A 258 5.95 -5.12 -11.95
CA GLY A 258 5.16 -6.02 -11.10
C GLY A 258 5.98 -7.07 -10.34
N VAL A 259 7.25 -7.28 -10.70
CA VAL A 259 8.14 -8.27 -10.08
C VAL A 259 8.73 -7.73 -8.77
N TYR A 260 7.86 -7.52 -7.77
CA TYR A 260 8.19 -6.75 -6.56
C TYR A 260 9.34 -7.33 -5.72
N SER A 261 9.43 -8.66 -5.61
CA SER A 261 10.49 -9.34 -4.83
C SER A 261 11.89 -8.97 -5.32
N LYS A 262 12.12 -9.01 -6.63
CA LYS A 262 13.39 -8.62 -7.27
C LYS A 262 13.84 -7.18 -6.94
N TYR A 263 12.89 -6.27 -6.71
CA TYR A 263 13.21 -4.90 -6.33
C TYR A 263 13.43 -4.76 -4.83
N LEU A 264 12.60 -5.43 -4.02
CA LEU A 264 12.71 -5.44 -2.57
C LEU A 264 14.08 -5.95 -2.09
N GLU A 265 14.66 -6.95 -2.75
CA GLU A 265 15.98 -7.49 -2.41
C GLU A 265 17.06 -6.39 -2.34
N HIS A 266 17.15 -5.50 -3.34
CA HIS A 266 18.09 -4.37 -3.32
C HIS A 266 17.82 -3.31 -2.21
N TRP A 267 16.61 -3.27 -1.65
CA TRP A 267 16.31 -2.42 -0.49
C TRP A 267 16.71 -3.11 0.81
N LEU A 268 16.49 -4.42 0.93
CA LEU A 268 16.86 -5.22 2.10
C LEU A 268 18.39 -5.42 2.24
N GLU A 269 19.16 -5.24 1.17
CA GLU A 269 20.63 -5.12 1.22
C GLU A 269 21.14 -3.98 2.12
N LEU A 270 20.31 -2.95 2.37
CA LEU A 270 20.72 -1.72 3.07
C LEU A 270 19.77 -1.27 4.20
N PHE A 271 18.51 -1.67 4.15
CA PHE A 271 17.50 -1.29 5.15
C PHE A 271 16.87 -2.55 5.76
N PRO A 272 16.84 -2.67 7.10
CA PRO A 272 16.15 -3.78 7.76
C PRO A 272 14.65 -3.70 7.43
N VAL A 273 13.97 -4.86 7.35
CA VAL A 273 12.54 -4.91 6.99
C VAL A 273 11.64 -4.10 7.95
N SER A 274 12.07 -3.89 9.21
CA SER A 274 11.42 -3.01 10.19
C SER A 274 11.43 -1.52 9.83
N GLN A 275 12.25 -1.08 8.87
CA GLN A 275 12.21 0.26 8.28
C GLN A 275 11.36 0.34 7.00
N LEU A 276 10.73 -0.75 6.56
CA LEU A 276 9.84 -0.79 5.40
C LEU A 276 8.41 -1.14 5.82
N LEU A 277 7.47 -0.21 5.65
CA LEU A 277 6.04 -0.50 5.73
C LEU A 277 5.48 -0.86 4.36
N PHE A 278 4.82 -2.02 4.28
CA PHE A 278 4.08 -2.45 3.11
C PHE A 278 2.57 -2.22 3.31
N ILE A 279 1.99 -1.42 2.42
CA ILE A 279 0.59 -0.98 2.42
C ILE A 279 -0.12 -1.67 1.26
N SER A 280 -1.27 -2.30 1.49
CA SER A 280 -2.08 -2.88 0.41
C SER A 280 -2.88 -1.78 -0.28
N GLY A 281 -2.70 -1.63 -1.59
CA GLY A 281 -3.48 -0.73 -2.42
C GLY A 281 -4.96 -1.13 -2.53
N GLU A 282 -5.26 -2.42 -2.37
CA GLU A 282 -6.63 -2.94 -2.27
C GLU A 282 -7.28 -2.50 -0.95
N ARG A 283 -6.59 -2.71 0.18
CA ARG A 283 -7.10 -2.29 1.50
C ARG A 283 -7.18 -0.77 1.62
N LEU A 284 -6.24 -0.02 1.05
CA LEU A 284 -6.28 1.45 0.99
C LEU A 284 -7.49 2.00 0.20
N VAL A 285 -8.19 1.15 -0.58
CA VAL A 285 -9.47 1.48 -1.24
C VAL A 285 -10.66 0.98 -0.43
N ALA A 286 -10.61 -0.23 0.14
CA ALA A 286 -11.72 -0.83 0.89
C ALA A 286 -11.88 -0.28 2.32
N ASP A 287 -10.76 -0.10 3.03
CA ASP A 287 -10.66 0.46 4.38
C ASP A 287 -9.41 1.36 4.47
N PRO A 288 -9.54 2.64 4.05
CA PRO A 288 -8.44 3.59 4.15
C PRO A 288 -8.08 3.94 5.61
N ALA A 289 -9.01 3.80 6.56
CA ALA A 289 -8.79 4.16 7.96
C ALA A 289 -7.82 3.17 8.62
N MET A 290 -8.01 1.86 8.44
CA MET A 290 -7.15 0.85 9.05
C MET A 290 -5.73 0.84 8.45
N GLU A 291 -5.57 1.04 7.13
CA GLU A 291 -4.23 1.18 6.53
C GLU A 291 -3.55 2.49 6.98
N ILE A 292 -4.28 3.59 7.18
CA ILE A 292 -3.72 4.85 7.71
C ILE A 292 -3.44 4.79 9.21
N ALA A 293 -4.13 3.97 9.99
CA ALA A 293 -3.75 3.66 11.38
C ALA A 293 -2.37 2.99 11.41
N ARG A 294 -2.14 1.94 10.61
CA ARG A 294 -0.83 1.26 10.47
C ARG A 294 0.29 2.23 10.05
N VAL A 295 -0.01 3.18 9.17
CA VAL A 295 0.94 4.21 8.72
C VAL A 295 1.28 5.20 9.83
N GLN A 296 0.30 5.64 10.63
CA GLN A 296 0.54 6.51 11.78
C GLN A 296 1.44 5.81 12.82
N ASP A 297 1.11 4.56 13.19
CA ASP A 297 1.92 3.77 14.15
C ASP A 297 3.37 3.61 13.68
N PHE A 298 3.56 3.21 12.41
CA PHE A 298 4.88 3.00 11.82
C PHE A 298 5.74 4.28 11.78
N LEU A 299 5.10 5.44 11.61
CA LEU A 299 5.75 6.75 11.63
C LEU A 299 5.98 7.27 13.07
N GLY A 300 5.47 6.61 14.11
CA GLY A 300 5.54 7.09 15.49
C GLY A 300 4.54 8.22 15.80
N LEU A 301 3.49 8.34 14.99
CA LEU A 301 2.46 9.36 15.11
C LEU A 301 1.29 8.86 15.96
N LYS A 302 0.63 9.77 16.68
CA LYS A 302 -0.67 9.48 17.30
C LYS A 302 -1.69 9.13 16.19
N ARG A 303 -2.53 8.13 16.42
CA ARG A 303 -3.72 7.90 15.57
C ARG A 303 -4.70 9.07 15.75
N VAL A 304 -4.73 9.97 14.77
CA VAL A 304 -5.63 11.15 14.70
C VAL A 304 -6.47 11.13 13.42
N VAL A 305 -5.94 10.54 12.34
CA VAL A 305 -6.68 10.27 11.10
C VAL A 305 -7.34 8.90 11.23
N ASP A 306 -8.66 8.91 11.19
CA ASP A 306 -9.56 7.77 11.42
C ASP A 306 -10.76 7.83 10.45
N GLU A 307 -11.73 6.93 10.60
CA GLU A 307 -12.85 6.74 9.66
C GLU A 307 -13.66 8.02 9.37
N LYS A 308 -13.79 8.95 10.34
CA LYS A 308 -14.56 10.20 10.16
C LYS A 308 -13.92 11.22 9.21
N TYR A 309 -12.74 10.94 8.67
CA TYR A 309 -12.12 11.72 7.60
C TYR A 309 -12.52 11.24 6.19
N PHE A 310 -13.10 10.04 6.07
CA PHE A 310 -13.36 9.37 4.81
C PHE A 310 -14.86 9.24 4.51
N TYR A 311 -15.19 9.18 3.22
CA TYR A 311 -16.48 8.70 2.73
C TYR A 311 -16.29 7.94 1.43
N PHE A 312 -17.11 6.92 1.17
CA PHE A 312 -17.08 6.22 -0.11
C PHE A 312 -17.93 6.96 -1.14
N ASN A 313 -17.38 7.21 -2.33
CA ASN A 313 -18.13 7.79 -3.44
C ASN A 313 -18.45 6.68 -4.45
N SER A 314 -19.70 6.19 -4.43
CA SER A 314 -20.15 5.07 -5.26
C SER A 314 -20.01 5.34 -6.77
N THR A 315 -20.35 6.55 -7.22
CA THR A 315 -20.21 6.97 -8.63
C THR A 315 -18.75 6.97 -9.10
N LYS A 316 -17.81 7.20 -8.19
CA LYS A 316 -16.37 7.13 -8.46
C LYS A 316 -15.80 5.72 -8.29
N GLY A 317 -16.37 4.91 -7.38
CA GLY A 317 -15.84 3.61 -6.97
C GLY A 317 -14.60 3.69 -6.06
N PHE A 318 -14.39 4.81 -5.36
CA PHE A 318 -13.21 5.01 -4.49
C PHE A 318 -13.56 5.82 -3.22
N PRO A 319 -12.80 5.65 -2.12
CA PRO A 319 -12.87 6.53 -0.97
C PRO A 319 -12.38 7.94 -1.31
N CYS A 320 -13.01 8.92 -0.68
CA CYS A 320 -12.78 10.35 -0.81
C CYS A 320 -12.69 10.99 0.58
N LEU A 321 -12.18 12.21 0.66
CA LEU A 321 -11.93 12.91 1.93
C LEU A 321 -13.08 13.87 2.25
N LEU A 322 -13.62 13.83 3.46
CA LEU A 322 -14.66 14.77 3.91
C LEU A 322 -14.12 16.20 4.10
N LYS A 323 -12.82 16.32 4.37
CA LYS A 323 -12.03 17.56 4.40
C LYS A 323 -10.57 17.25 4.05
N SER A 324 -9.81 18.21 3.53
CA SER A 324 -8.37 18.05 3.24
C SER A 324 -7.52 19.11 3.95
N GLU A 325 -6.19 19.01 3.85
CA GLU A 325 -5.26 20.03 4.35
C GLU A 325 -5.45 21.43 3.69
N GLU A 326 -6.14 21.47 2.55
CA GLU A 326 -6.28 22.66 1.70
C GLU A 326 -7.75 23.05 1.44
N ARG A 327 -8.72 22.22 1.85
CA ARG A 327 -10.16 22.42 1.58
C ARG A 327 -11.01 21.96 2.76
N SER A 328 -11.93 22.82 3.20
CA SER A 328 -12.98 22.49 4.18
C SER A 328 -14.11 21.64 3.59
N SER A 329 -14.28 21.63 2.27
CA SER A 329 -15.30 20.87 1.56
C SER A 329 -14.83 19.46 1.16
N PRO A 330 -15.76 18.49 1.03
CA PRO A 330 -15.44 17.13 0.59
C PRO A 330 -14.74 17.09 -0.78
N HIS A 331 -13.70 16.26 -0.90
CA HIS A 331 -12.91 16.14 -2.11
C HIS A 331 -12.51 14.69 -2.43
N CYS A 332 -12.90 14.26 -3.62
CA CYS A 332 -12.39 13.04 -4.26
C CYS A 332 -11.13 13.32 -5.08
N LEU A 333 -10.17 12.39 -5.06
CA LEU A 333 -9.00 12.44 -5.95
C LEU A 333 -9.42 12.65 -7.42
N GLY A 334 -8.81 13.64 -8.09
CA GLY A 334 -9.24 14.10 -9.42
C GLY A 334 -9.23 13.04 -10.53
N LYS A 335 -9.81 13.39 -11.69
CA LYS A 335 -10.11 12.50 -12.84
C LYS A 335 -8.96 11.57 -13.30
N THR A 336 -7.70 11.89 -13.00
CA THR A 336 -6.54 11.05 -13.32
C THR A 336 -6.27 9.90 -12.33
N LYS A 337 -7.12 9.72 -11.30
CA LYS A 337 -7.03 8.66 -10.27
C LYS A 337 -8.35 7.87 -10.25
N GLY A 338 -8.28 6.56 -10.40
CA GLY A 338 -9.46 5.74 -10.72
C GLY A 338 -9.91 5.95 -12.16
N ARG A 339 -9.07 5.57 -13.15
CA ARG A 339 -9.52 5.44 -14.54
C ARG A 339 -10.17 4.08 -14.69
N ASN A 340 -11.23 4.01 -15.49
CA ASN A 340 -11.74 2.74 -16.01
C ASN A 340 -10.61 2.03 -16.78
N HIS A 341 -10.43 0.74 -16.54
CA HIS A 341 -9.49 -0.08 -17.30
C HIS A 341 -10.18 -0.56 -18.60
N PRO A 342 -9.43 -0.75 -19.70
CA PRO A 342 -9.97 -1.44 -20.87
C PRO A 342 -10.24 -2.92 -20.56
N HIS A 343 -11.10 -3.55 -21.34
CA HIS A 343 -11.19 -5.01 -21.37
C HIS A 343 -9.84 -5.61 -21.81
N ILE A 344 -9.45 -6.69 -21.14
CA ILE A 344 -8.23 -7.47 -21.39
C ILE A 344 -8.66 -8.93 -21.51
N ASP A 345 -8.11 -9.66 -22.48
CA ASP A 345 -8.47 -11.07 -22.70
C ASP A 345 -8.21 -11.91 -21.43
N GLU A 346 -9.17 -12.73 -21.01
CA GLU A 346 -9.08 -13.48 -19.74
C GLU A 346 -7.88 -14.44 -19.70
N SER A 347 -7.56 -15.05 -20.85
CA SER A 347 -6.37 -15.88 -21.02
C SER A 347 -5.05 -15.11 -20.83
N ALA A 348 -5.02 -13.81 -21.16
CA ALA A 348 -3.87 -12.95 -20.90
C ALA A 348 -3.76 -12.60 -19.40
N ILE A 349 -4.89 -12.32 -18.73
CA ILE A 349 -4.96 -12.11 -17.27
C ILE A 349 -4.40 -13.35 -16.56
N ASP A 350 -4.88 -14.55 -16.89
CA ASP A 350 -4.45 -15.79 -16.24
C ASP A 350 -3.02 -16.18 -16.58
N ARG A 351 -2.53 -15.89 -17.79
CA ARG A 351 -1.11 -16.09 -18.12
C ARG A 351 -0.21 -15.16 -17.30
N LEU A 352 -0.63 -13.92 -17.06
CA LEU A 352 0.09 -12.98 -16.19
C LEU A 352 0.00 -13.37 -14.70
N ARG A 353 -1.14 -13.84 -14.19
CA ARG A 353 -1.25 -14.40 -12.83
C ARG A 353 -0.26 -15.55 -12.63
N LYS A 354 -0.28 -16.54 -13.53
CA LYS A 354 0.65 -17.68 -13.53
C LYS A 354 2.12 -17.25 -13.58
N PHE A 355 2.44 -16.19 -14.32
CA PHE A 355 3.78 -15.59 -14.36
C PHE A 355 4.17 -14.90 -13.02
N TYR A 356 3.29 -14.11 -12.41
CA TYR A 356 3.61 -13.38 -11.18
C TYR A 356 3.61 -14.25 -9.93
N ARG A 357 2.80 -15.32 -9.88
CA ARG A 357 2.61 -16.20 -8.71
C ARG A 357 3.90 -16.58 -7.95
N PRO A 358 4.99 -17.09 -8.57
CA PRO A 358 6.23 -17.38 -7.84
C PRO A 358 6.91 -16.11 -7.27
N PHE A 359 6.86 -14.99 -7.99
CA PHE A 359 7.41 -13.72 -7.51
C PHE A 359 6.57 -13.10 -6.37
N ASN A 360 5.25 -13.31 -6.40
CA ASN A 360 4.32 -12.95 -5.33
C ASN A 360 4.61 -13.78 -4.08
N GLN A 361 4.74 -15.11 -4.20
CA GLN A 361 5.10 -15.99 -3.09
C GLN A 361 6.44 -15.58 -2.44
N LYS A 362 7.47 -15.29 -3.25
CA LYS A 362 8.75 -14.75 -2.75
C LYS A 362 8.57 -13.41 -2.05
N PHE A 363 7.73 -12.51 -2.59
CA PHE A 363 7.45 -11.21 -1.97
C PHE A 363 6.70 -11.36 -0.63
N TYR A 364 5.76 -12.29 -0.52
CA TYR A 364 5.05 -12.57 0.73
C TYR A 364 6.00 -13.11 1.81
N HIS A 365 6.94 -13.98 1.44
CA HIS A 365 7.99 -14.45 2.34
C HIS A 365 8.91 -13.31 2.80
N LEU A 366 9.43 -12.50 1.87
CA LEU A 366 10.33 -11.37 2.18
C LEU A 366 9.68 -10.26 3.03
N THR A 367 8.35 -10.12 2.99
CA THR A 367 7.61 -9.09 3.74
C THR A 367 6.91 -9.61 4.99
N GLY A 368 6.82 -10.94 5.17
CA GLY A 368 5.98 -11.57 6.18
C GLY A 368 4.47 -11.39 5.98
N ILE A 369 4.03 -10.86 4.82
CA ILE A 369 2.64 -10.48 4.56
C ILE A 369 2.14 -11.14 3.28
N ASN A 370 1.12 -11.98 3.39
CA ASN A 370 0.35 -12.45 2.23
C ASN A 370 -0.69 -11.38 1.85
N PHE A 371 -0.60 -10.86 0.62
CA PHE A 371 -1.52 -9.84 0.11
C PHE A 371 -2.75 -10.41 -0.63
N GLY A 372 -2.87 -11.73 -0.76
CA GLY A 372 -4.04 -12.39 -1.33
C GLY A 372 -4.22 -12.21 -2.85
N TRP A 373 -3.15 -11.89 -3.59
CA TRP A 373 -3.22 -11.80 -5.05
C TRP A 373 -3.21 -13.21 -5.69
N PRO A 374 -3.98 -13.46 -6.77
CA PRO A 374 -4.20 -14.79 -7.36
C PRO A 374 -3.01 -15.36 -8.17
#